data_AF-A0A8T6VD30-F1
#
_entry.id   AF-A0A8T6VD30-F1
#
_cell.length_a   1.000
_cell.length_b   1.000
_cell.length_c   1.000
_cell.angle_alpha   90.00
_cell.angle_beta   90.00
_cell.angle_gamma   90.00
#
_symmetry.space_group_name_H-M   'P 1'
#
loop_
_entity.id
_entity.type
_entity.pdbx_description
1 polymer ?
#
loop_
_entity_poly.entity_id
_entity_poly.type
_entity_poly.pdbx_seq_one_letter_code
_entity_poly.pdbx_strand_id
1 'polypeptide(L)'
;MQEIAQLEKQYKAQTQQLAQQQQQFLQMQQQAQQIGMTPPEAPSKELFDRDPIGYMEAKIQYDEAVGQYNQHVQQIQQMQQQQQAMSEQQRQQFLAEQAEILRQHLPEIADPEKGDKLKAELVQTGAHYGFSEAEIQGVADARYVRALNDAMKWRRLQQKKRDAVKGEQPKPVVKAGAKRRAGDGEAAARKKQQQKLRKSGRIEDALSLMIKP
;
A
#
# COMPACT_ATOMS: atom_id res chain seq x y z
N MET A 1 38.47 -10.50 -12.95
CA MET A 1 38.49 -11.85 -13.56
C MET A 1 37.72 -12.90 -12.75
N GLN A 2 37.80 -12.91 -11.40
CA GLN A 2 37.03 -13.87 -10.57
C GLN A 2 35.51 -13.68 -10.65
N GLU A 3 35.00 -12.43 -10.66
CA GLU A 3 33.55 -12.18 -10.83
C GLU A 3 33.01 -12.66 -12.18
N ILE A 4 33.74 -12.46 -13.28
CA ILE A 4 33.33 -12.93 -14.61
C ILE A 4 33.25 -14.46 -14.63
N ALA A 5 34.23 -15.14 -14.04
CA ALA A 5 34.23 -16.61 -13.93
C ALA A 5 33.07 -17.14 -13.07
N GLN A 6 32.68 -16.44 -11.99
CA GLN A 6 31.51 -16.79 -11.19
C GLN A 6 30.20 -16.55 -11.93
N LEU A 7 30.11 -15.45 -12.67
CA LEU A 7 28.94 -15.09 -13.46
C LEU A 7 28.72 -16.08 -14.61
N GLU A 8 29.78 -16.45 -15.34
CA GLU A 8 29.72 -17.50 -16.37
C GLU A 8 29.30 -18.86 -15.78
N LYS A 9 29.76 -19.18 -14.57
CA LYS A 9 29.40 -20.43 -13.89
C LYS A 9 27.93 -20.42 -13.45
N GLN A 10 27.43 -19.31 -12.92
CA GLN A 10 26.01 -19.14 -12.61
C GLN A 10 25.14 -19.18 -13.87
N TYR A 11 25.57 -18.52 -14.95
CA TYR A 11 24.85 -18.52 -16.21
C TYR A 11 24.77 -19.92 -16.81
N LYS A 12 25.89 -20.65 -16.88
CA LYS A 12 25.91 -22.06 -17.33
C LYS A 12 25.02 -22.94 -16.45
N ALA A 13 25.05 -22.78 -15.13
CA ALA A 13 24.20 -23.53 -14.22
C ALA A 13 22.71 -23.23 -14.46
N GLN A 14 22.34 -21.96 -14.65
CA GLN A 14 20.97 -21.54 -14.93
C GLN A 14 20.48 -22.06 -16.28
N THR A 15 21.32 -22.01 -17.32
CA THR A 15 20.99 -22.55 -18.65
C THR A 15 20.81 -24.07 -18.60
N GLN A 16 21.64 -24.79 -17.84
CA GLN A 16 21.47 -26.23 -17.63
C GLN A 16 20.18 -26.56 -16.88
N GLN A 17 19.85 -25.80 -15.83
CA GLN A 17 18.58 -25.98 -15.11
C GLN A 17 17.38 -25.69 -16.00
N LEU A 18 17.43 -24.65 -16.83
CA LEU A 18 16.36 -24.31 -17.75
C LEU A 18 16.19 -25.40 -18.82
N ALA A 19 17.28 -25.94 -19.35
CA ALA A 19 17.25 -27.05 -20.30
C ALA A 19 16.64 -28.32 -19.67
N GLN A 20 17.00 -28.63 -18.41
CA GLN A 20 16.39 -29.74 -17.66
C GLN A 20 14.89 -29.53 -17.45
N GLN A 21 14.46 -28.33 -17.04
CA GLN A 21 13.05 -28.00 -16.90
C GLN A 21 12.28 -28.15 -18.22
N GLN A 22 12.85 -27.70 -19.34
CA GLN A 22 12.24 -27.85 -20.66
C GLN A 22 12.08 -29.33 -21.05
N GLN A 23 13.10 -30.15 -20.81
CA GLN A 23 13.01 -31.60 -21.08
C GLN A 23 11.96 -32.27 -20.19
N GLN A 24 11.90 -31.91 -18.91
CA GLN A 24 10.90 -32.44 -17.98
C GLN A 24 9.49 -32.01 -18.38
N PHE A 25 9.31 -30.76 -18.83
CA PHE A 25 8.04 -30.25 -19.34
C PHE A 25 7.59 -31.00 -20.61
N LEU A 26 8.49 -31.21 -21.57
CA LEU A 26 8.18 -31.97 -22.79
C LEU A 26 7.81 -33.43 -22.48
N GLN A 27 8.51 -34.06 -21.53
CA GLN A 27 8.20 -35.42 -21.08
C GLN A 27 6.82 -35.48 -20.42
N MET A 28 6.50 -34.51 -19.56
CA MET A 28 5.17 -34.41 -18.93
C MET A 28 4.07 -34.17 -19.97
N GLN A 29 4.32 -33.31 -20.97
CA GLN A 29 3.36 -33.06 -22.04
C GLN A 29 3.08 -34.32 -22.86
N GLN A 30 4.11 -35.09 -23.21
CA GLN A 30 3.91 -36.38 -23.89
C GLN A 30 3.13 -37.36 -23.02
N GLN A 31 3.44 -37.43 -21.72
CA GLN A 31 2.74 -38.32 -20.80
C GLN A 31 1.26 -37.93 -20.63
N ALA A 32 0.98 -36.63 -20.54
CA ALA A 32 -0.37 -36.09 -20.47
C ALA A 32 -1.18 -36.35 -21.77
N GLN A 33 -0.53 -36.36 -22.93
CA GLN A 33 -1.18 -36.75 -24.19
C GLN A 33 -1.49 -38.26 -24.26
N GLN A 34 -0.66 -39.11 -23.66
CA GLN A 34 -0.84 -40.56 -23.67
C GLN A 34 -1.93 -41.03 -22.69
N ILE A 35 -1.93 -40.50 -21.46
CA ILE A 35 -2.89 -40.90 -20.43
C ILE A 35 -4.25 -40.20 -20.63
N GLY A 36 -4.26 -39.06 -21.34
CA GLY A 36 -5.42 -38.19 -21.45
C GLY A 36 -5.72 -37.47 -20.12
N MET A 37 -6.25 -36.25 -20.19
CA MET A 37 -6.72 -35.55 -18.98
C MET A 37 -8.11 -36.05 -18.52
N THR A 38 -8.78 -36.85 -19.36
CA THR A 38 -10.10 -37.41 -19.09
C THR A 38 -9.97 -38.80 -18.45
N PRO A 39 -10.82 -39.12 -17.46
CA PRO A 39 -10.85 -40.45 -16.89
C PRO A 39 -11.13 -41.50 -17.99
N PRO A 40 -10.48 -42.67 -17.94
CA PRO A 40 -10.77 -43.77 -18.87
C PRO A 40 -12.25 -44.15 -18.82
N GLU A 41 -12.84 -44.53 -19.96
CA GLU A 41 -14.23 -44.97 -20.03
C GLU A 41 -14.34 -46.47 -19.76
N ALA A 42 -15.31 -46.86 -18.93
CA ALA A 42 -15.54 -48.26 -18.59
C ALA A 42 -16.14 -49.04 -19.78
N PRO A 43 -15.73 -50.31 -20.00
CA PRO A 43 -16.33 -51.14 -21.05
C PRO A 43 -17.82 -51.36 -20.79
N SER A 44 -18.62 -51.32 -21.85
CA SER A 44 -20.08 -51.44 -21.74
C SER A 44 -20.51 -52.85 -21.34
N LYS A 45 -21.62 -52.97 -20.60
CA LYS A 45 -22.22 -54.28 -20.26
C LYS A 45 -22.69 -55.05 -21.49
N GLU A 46 -23.07 -54.36 -22.56
CA GLU A 46 -23.46 -55.00 -23.82
C GLU A 46 -22.30 -55.77 -24.46
N LEU A 47 -21.05 -55.33 -24.25
CA LEU A 47 -19.87 -56.08 -24.69
C LEU A 47 -19.72 -57.38 -23.90
N PHE A 48 -20.03 -57.37 -22.61
CA PHE A 48 -20.04 -58.59 -21.79
C PHE A 48 -21.08 -59.60 -22.28
N ASP A 49 -22.28 -59.13 -22.64
CA ASP A 49 -23.36 -60.00 -23.12
C ASP A 49 -23.09 -60.59 -24.51
N ARG A 50 -22.29 -59.92 -25.35
CA ARG A 50 -21.97 -60.34 -26.73
C ARG A 50 -20.65 -61.11 -26.84
N ASP A 51 -19.63 -60.71 -26.08
CA ASP A 51 -18.30 -61.30 -26.07
C ASP A 51 -17.66 -61.20 -24.66
N PRO A 52 -17.86 -62.22 -23.80
CA PRO A 52 -17.32 -62.21 -22.44
C PRO A 52 -15.79 -62.25 -22.39
N ILE A 53 -15.10 -62.73 -23.43
CA ILE A 53 -13.63 -62.69 -23.50
C ILE A 53 -13.16 -61.29 -23.88
N GLY A 54 -13.76 -60.68 -24.91
CA GLY A 54 -13.49 -59.30 -25.30
C GLY A 54 -13.76 -58.30 -24.18
N TYR A 55 -14.81 -58.52 -23.37
CA TYR A 55 -15.05 -57.71 -22.18
C TYR A 55 -13.95 -57.85 -21.12
N MET A 56 -13.46 -59.07 -20.87
CA MET A 56 -12.40 -59.30 -19.88
C MET A 56 -11.11 -58.57 -20.27
N GLU A 57 -10.72 -58.65 -21.55
CA GLU A 57 -9.55 -57.94 -22.06
C GLU A 57 -9.73 -56.42 -21.98
N ALA A 58 -10.89 -55.90 -22.39
CA ALA A 58 -11.22 -54.48 -22.26
C ALA A 58 -11.24 -54.01 -20.80
N LYS A 59 -11.70 -54.85 -19.87
CA LYS A 59 -11.70 -54.55 -18.44
C LYS A 59 -10.29 -54.52 -17.85
N ILE A 60 -9.41 -55.44 -18.25
CA ILE A 60 -7.99 -55.42 -17.83
C ILE A 60 -7.33 -54.12 -18.29
N GLN A 61 -7.50 -53.75 -19.57
CA GLN A 61 -6.97 -52.49 -20.11
C GLN A 61 -7.53 -51.26 -19.39
N TYR A 62 -8.83 -51.25 -19.07
CA TYR A 62 -9.46 -50.20 -18.29
C TYR A 62 -8.88 -50.09 -16.88
N ASP A 63 -8.75 -51.20 -16.16
CA ASP A 63 -8.23 -51.23 -14.79
C ASP A 63 -6.76 -50.72 -14.76
N GLU A 64 -5.94 -51.09 -15.76
CA GLU A 64 -4.58 -50.56 -15.95
C GLU A 64 -4.56 -49.07 -16.25
N ALA A 65 -5.42 -48.61 -17.18
CA ALA A 65 -5.52 -47.20 -17.55
C ALA A 65 -5.98 -46.33 -16.36
N VAL A 66 -6.92 -46.82 -15.55
CA VAL A 66 -7.37 -46.14 -14.32
C VAL A 66 -6.24 -46.06 -13.29
N GLY A 67 -5.45 -47.12 -13.14
CA GLY A 67 -4.27 -47.12 -12.28
C GLY A 67 -3.28 -46.02 -12.68
N GLN A 68 -2.94 -45.94 -13.97
CA GLN A 68 -2.02 -44.91 -14.51
C GLN A 68 -2.60 -43.50 -14.38
N TYR A 69 -3.88 -43.32 -14.71
CA TYR A 69 -4.58 -42.05 -14.57
C TYR A 69 -4.56 -41.54 -13.13
N ASN A 70 -4.89 -42.39 -12.16
CA ASN A 70 -4.91 -42.01 -10.74
C ASN A 70 -3.51 -41.61 -10.24
N GLN A 71 -2.46 -42.33 -10.63
CA GLN A 71 -1.08 -41.96 -10.29
C GLN A 71 -0.71 -40.59 -10.89
N HIS A 72 -1.10 -40.34 -12.15
CA HIS A 72 -0.83 -39.07 -12.82
C HIS A 72 -1.56 -37.91 -12.14
N VAL A 73 -2.84 -38.06 -11.81
CA VAL A 73 -3.63 -37.05 -11.09
C VAL A 73 -3.01 -36.72 -9.73
N GLN A 74 -2.56 -37.74 -8.98
CA GLN A 74 -1.88 -37.52 -7.69
C GLN A 74 -0.57 -36.72 -7.87
N GLN A 75 0.22 -37.04 -8.89
CA GLN A 75 1.46 -36.33 -9.18
C GLN A 75 1.20 -34.85 -9.54
N ILE A 76 0.21 -34.59 -10.40
CA ILE A 76 -0.20 -33.22 -10.77
C ILE A 76 -0.68 -32.45 -9.55
N GLN A 77 -1.49 -33.07 -8.69
CA GLN A 77 -1.99 -32.45 -7.47
C GLN A 77 -0.85 -32.12 -6.49
N GLN A 78 0.12 -33.02 -6.30
CA GLN A 78 1.30 -32.77 -5.48
C GLN A 78 2.14 -31.62 -6.03
N MET A 79 2.37 -31.59 -7.35
CA MET A 79 3.11 -30.51 -8.01
C MET A 79 2.39 -29.17 -7.85
N GLN A 80 1.08 -29.13 -8.01
CA GLN A 80 0.29 -27.92 -7.83
C GLN A 80 0.38 -27.39 -6.40
N GLN A 81 0.29 -28.27 -5.39
CA GLN A 81 0.49 -27.88 -3.98
C GLN A 81 1.90 -27.36 -3.72
N GLN A 82 2.93 -28.00 -4.27
CA GLN A 82 4.32 -27.54 -4.14
C GLN A 82 4.53 -26.16 -4.79
N GLN A 83 3.94 -25.94 -5.97
CA GLN A 83 4.01 -24.66 -6.67
C GLN A 83 3.31 -23.55 -5.87
N GLN A 84 2.14 -23.84 -5.30
CA GLN A 84 1.42 -22.90 -4.43
C GLN A 84 2.24 -22.54 -3.20
N ALA A 85 2.78 -23.52 -2.47
CA ALA A 85 3.62 -23.28 -1.30
C ALA A 85 4.87 -22.44 -1.65
N MET A 86 5.53 -22.74 -2.76
CA MET A 86 6.70 -21.98 -3.23
C MET A 86 6.34 -20.54 -3.62
N SER A 87 5.22 -20.34 -4.31
CA SER A 87 4.72 -19.01 -4.65
C SER A 87 4.37 -18.18 -3.41
N GLU A 88 3.73 -18.81 -2.41
CA GLU A 88 3.43 -18.16 -1.13
C GLU A 88 4.70 -17.79 -0.38
N GLN A 89 5.71 -18.66 -0.34
CA GLN A 89 6.98 -18.37 0.28
C GLN A 89 7.69 -17.19 -0.41
N GLN A 90 7.72 -17.17 -1.74
CA GLN A 90 8.28 -16.04 -2.49
C GLN A 90 7.51 -14.75 -2.21
N ARG A 91 6.17 -14.80 -2.16
CA ARG A 91 5.33 -13.65 -1.82
C ARG A 91 5.65 -13.14 -0.41
N GLN A 92 5.81 -14.02 0.57
CA GLN A 92 6.17 -13.64 1.93
C GLN A 92 7.58 -13.01 2.01
N GLN A 93 8.56 -13.58 1.32
CA GLN A 93 9.91 -13.02 1.23
C GLN A 93 9.90 -11.62 0.60
N PHE A 94 9.17 -11.46 -0.51
CA PHE A 94 9.00 -10.16 -1.15
C PHE A 94 8.35 -9.15 -0.20
N LEU A 95 7.25 -9.51 0.46
CA LEU A 95 6.58 -8.63 1.43
C LEU A 95 7.49 -8.25 2.61
N ALA A 96 8.30 -9.17 3.10
CA ALA A 96 9.26 -8.89 4.17
C ALA A 96 10.35 -7.89 3.72
N GLU A 97 10.88 -8.06 2.51
CA GLU A 97 11.86 -7.13 1.93
C GLU A 97 11.24 -5.73 1.72
N GLN A 98 10.03 -5.67 1.16
CA GLN A 98 9.32 -4.41 0.97
C GLN A 98 8.99 -3.72 2.30
N ALA A 99 8.62 -4.49 3.33
CA ALA A 99 8.42 -3.97 4.68
C ALA A 99 9.71 -3.38 5.26
N GLU A 100 10.86 -4.02 5.06
CA GLU A 100 12.16 -3.50 5.50
C GLU A 100 12.50 -2.17 4.81
N ILE A 101 12.31 -2.09 3.49
CA ILE A 101 12.50 -0.86 2.70
C ILE A 101 11.57 0.25 3.23
N LEU A 102 10.33 -0.08 3.56
CA LEU A 102 9.40 0.88 4.16
C LEU A 102 9.83 1.32 5.55
N ARG A 103 10.37 0.45 6.40
CA ARG A 103 10.89 0.84 7.72
C ARG A 103 12.08 1.79 7.61
N GLN A 104 12.95 1.59 6.63
CA GLN A 104 14.11 2.46 6.38
C GLN A 104 13.70 3.86 5.92
N HIS A 105 12.73 3.95 5.00
CA HIS A 105 12.31 5.23 4.43
C HIS A 105 11.18 5.93 5.19
N LEU A 106 10.37 5.16 5.92
CA LEU A 106 9.15 5.61 6.57
C LEU A 106 9.03 5.00 7.97
N PRO A 107 9.94 5.35 8.91
CA PRO A 107 10.00 4.74 10.24
C PRO A 107 8.72 4.95 11.07
N GLU A 108 7.94 5.98 10.74
CA GLU A 108 6.61 6.25 11.31
C GLU A 108 5.61 5.10 11.10
N ILE A 109 5.82 4.23 10.09
CA ILE A 109 4.96 3.06 9.84
C ILE A 109 5.24 1.88 10.79
N ALA A 110 6.42 1.86 11.43
CA ALA A 110 6.83 0.80 12.33
C ALA A 110 6.25 0.96 13.74
N ASP A 111 5.78 2.16 14.07
CA ASP A 111 5.10 2.48 15.32
C ASP A 111 3.63 2.07 15.21
N PRO A 112 3.05 1.36 16.19
CA PRO A 112 1.68 0.87 16.10
C PRO A 112 0.65 2.01 16.03
N GLU A 113 0.78 3.06 16.85
CA GLU A 113 -0.19 4.16 16.86
C GLU A 113 -0.02 5.11 15.66
N LYS A 114 1.22 5.44 15.29
CA LYS A 114 1.49 6.32 14.15
C LYS A 114 1.29 5.60 12.83
N GLY A 115 1.62 4.31 12.78
CA GLY A 115 1.43 3.46 11.61
C GLY A 115 -0.03 3.28 11.25
N ASP A 116 -0.91 3.05 12.23
CA ASP A 116 -2.35 2.93 11.96
C ASP A 116 -2.97 4.25 11.50
N LYS A 117 -2.56 5.38 12.10
CA LYS A 117 -2.97 6.72 11.62
C LYS A 117 -2.47 6.96 10.19
N LEU A 118 -1.19 6.67 9.92
CA LEU A 118 -0.59 6.85 8.61
C LEU A 118 -1.32 6.01 7.55
N LYS A 119 -1.62 4.74 7.84
CA LYS A 119 -2.39 3.86 6.95
C LYS A 119 -3.77 4.45 6.65
N ALA A 120 -4.51 4.91 7.66
CA ALA A 120 -5.82 5.52 7.45
C ALA A 120 -5.73 6.76 6.55
N GLU A 121 -4.69 7.58 6.71
CA GLU A 121 -4.47 8.77 5.88
C GLU A 121 -4.03 8.44 4.45
N LEU A 122 -3.24 7.38 4.27
CA LEU A 122 -2.88 6.85 2.95
C LEU A 122 -4.13 6.34 2.23
N VAL A 123 -5.01 5.60 2.92
CA VAL A 123 -6.30 5.16 2.38
C VAL A 123 -7.16 6.35 1.94
N GLN A 124 -7.31 7.37 2.80
CA GLN A 124 -8.04 8.59 2.42
C GLN A 124 -7.40 9.33 1.24
N THR A 125 -6.08 9.36 1.18
CA THR A 125 -5.36 10.01 0.07
C THR A 125 -5.57 9.25 -1.23
N GLY A 126 -5.51 7.92 -1.21
CA GLY A 126 -5.76 7.10 -2.39
C GLY A 126 -7.22 7.12 -2.83
N ALA A 127 -8.17 7.14 -1.89
CA ALA A 127 -9.59 7.33 -2.18
C ALA A 127 -9.86 8.63 -2.94
N HIS A 128 -9.15 9.71 -2.61
CA HIS A 128 -9.23 10.95 -3.38
C HIS A 128 -8.75 10.80 -4.83
N TYR A 129 -7.78 9.93 -5.08
CA TYR A 129 -7.29 9.62 -6.44
C TYR A 129 -8.16 8.56 -7.15
N GLY A 130 -9.20 8.04 -6.50
CA GLY A 130 -10.11 7.03 -7.06
C GLY A 130 -9.69 5.59 -6.81
N PHE A 131 -8.66 5.34 -5.99
CA PHE A 131 -8.31 3.98 -5.55
C PHE A 131 -9.30 3.48 -4.50
N SER A 132 -9.66 2.21 -4.60
CA SER A 132 -10.40 1.52 -3.55
C SER A 132 -9.51 1.20 -2.34
N GLU A 133 -10.13 1.01 -1.18
CA GLU A 133 -9.41 0.63 0.03
C GLU A 133 -8.68 -0.71 -0.13
N ALA A 134 -9.31 -1.67 -0.82
CA ALA A 134 -8.71 -2.98 -1.10
C ALA A 134 -7.45 -2.87 -1.98
N GLU A 135 -7.44 -1.97 -2.97
CA GLU A 135 -6.25 -1.72 -3.79
C GLU A 135 -5.10 -1.15 -2.97
N ILE A 136 -5.41 -0.19 -2.08
CA ILE A 136 -4.40 0.47 -1.24
C ILE A 136 -3.83 -0.50 -0.19
N GLN A 137 -4.68 -1.31 0.44
CA GLN A 137 -4.25 -2.31 1.41
C GLN A 137 -3.49 -3.48 0.75
N GLY A 138 -3.83 -3.80 -0.51
CA GLY A 138 -3.17 -4.82 -1.32
C GLY A 138 -1.82 -4.39 -1.89
N VAL A 139 -1.40 -3.13 -1.71
CA VAL A 139 -0.11 -2.65 -2.19
C VAL A 139 1.03 -3.31 -1.43
N ALA A 140 1.64 -4.32 -2.05
CA ALA A 140 2.81 -5.02 -1.53
C ALA A 140 4.12 -4.23 -1.72
N ASP A 141 4.20 -3.41 -2.76
CA ASP A 141 5.44 -2.76 -3.18
C ASP A 141 5.62 -1.39 -2.51
N ALA A 142 6.77 -1.23 -1.85
CA ALA A 142 7.14 -0.08 -1.05
C ALA A 142 7.14 1.23 -1.87
N ARG A 143 7.40 1.16 -3.17
CA ARG A 143 7.48 2.34 -4.04
C ARG A 143 6.15 3.06 -4.13
N TYR A 144 5.05 2.31 -4.25
CA TYR A 144 3.71 2.89 -4.32
C TYR A 144 3.30 3.52 -2.99
N VAL A 145 3.58 2.84 -1.87
CA VAL A 145 3.31 3.39 -0.53
C VAL A 145 4.08 4.69 -0.30
N ARG A 146 5.36 4.76 -0.72
CA ARG A 146 6.17 5.97 -0.63
C ARG A 146 5.62 7.10 -1.50
N ALA A 147 5.28 6.83 -2.76
CA ALA A 147 4.70 7.82 -3.66
C ALA A 147 3.36 8.36 -3.11
N LEU A 148 2.52 7.48 -2.54
CA LEU A 148 1.24 7.88 -1.94
C LEU A 148 1.44 8.72 -0.68
N ASN A 149 2.45 8.39 0.14
CA ASN A 149 2.83 9.18 1.29
C ASN A 149 3.33 10.58 0.89
N ASP A 150 4.13 10.68 -0.17
CA ASP A 150 4.60 11.97 -0.68
C ASP A 150 3.42 12.82 -1.20
N ALA A 151 2.48 12.20 -1.91
CA ALA A 151 1.25 12.85 -2.36
C ALA A 151 0.39 13.35 -1.17
N MET A 152 0.28 12.56 -0.11
CA MET A 152 -0.41 12.92 1.13
C MET A 152 0.26 14.12 1.81
N LYS A 153 1.58 14.09 1.99
CA LYS A 153 2.37 15.19 2.57
C LYS A 153 2.24 16.46 1.72
N TRP A 154 2.29 16.35 0.39
CA TRP A 154 2.10 17.47 -0.53
C TRP A 154 0.71 18.10 -0.41
N ARG A 155 -0.36 17.29 -0.35
CA ARG A 155 -1.72 17.79 -0.16
C ARG A 155 -1.88 18.53 1.17
N ARG A 156 -1.33 17.99 2.25
CA ARG A 156 -1.32 18.68 3.56
C ARG A 156 -0.62 20.03 3.49
N LEU A 157 0.52 20.12 2.80
CA LEU A 157 1.22 21.39 2.60
C LEU A 157 0.39 22.38 1.78
N GLN A 158 -0.27 21.93 0.72
CA GLN A 158 -1.16 22.79 -0.06
C GLN A 158 -2.37 23.29 0.74
N GLN A 159 -2.99 22.44 1.55
CA GLN A 159 -4.09 22.82 2.43
C GLN A 159 -3.62 23.86 3.46
N LYS A 160 -2.52 23.60 4.17
CA LYS A 160 -1.93 24.56 5.12
C LYS A 160 -1.60 25.90 4.47
N LYS A 161 -1.08 25.91 3.24
CA LYS A 161 -0.85 27.16 2.49
C LYS A 161 -2.14 27.91 2.20
N ARG A 162 -3.21 27.21 1.78
CA ARG A 162 -4.52 27.84 1.53
C ARG A 162 -5.13 28.40 2.82
N ASP A 163 -5.00 27.70 3.93
CA ASP A 163 -5.52 28.15 5.23
C ASP A 163 -4.71 29.32 5.81
N ALA A 164 -3.38 29.32 5.64
CA ALA A 164 -2.52 30.44 6.01
C ALA A 164 -2.91 31.72 5.24
N VAL A 165 -3.14 31.62 3.93
CA VAL A 165 -3.58 32.75 3.10
C VAL A 165 -4.99 33.23 3.50
N LYS A 166 -5.89 32.33 3.91
CA LYS A 166 -7.23 32.70 4.42
C LYS A 166 -7.19 33.35 5.81
N GLY A 167 -6.22 32.96 6.65
CA GLY A 167 -6.02 33.48 8.00
C GLY A 167 -5.23 34.80 8.06
N GLU A 168 -4.58 35.18 6.96
CA GLU A 168 -3.89 36.46 6.82
C GLU A 168 -4.91 37.58 6.59
N GLN A 169 -5.72 37.87 7.61
CA GLN A 169 -6.30 39.20 7.72
C GLN A 169 -5.14 40.20 7.72
N PRO A 170 -5.20 41.28 6.92
CA PRO A 170 -4.11 42.23 6.84
C PRO A 170 -3.84 42.76 8.24
N LYS A 171 -2.69 42.37 8.83
CA LYS A 171 -2.23 42.94 10.10
C LYS A 171 -2.21 44.45 9.89
N PRO A 172 -2.89 45.25 10.74
CA PRO A 172 -2.89 46.70 10.57
C PRO A 172 -1.44 47.15 10.60
N VAL A 173 -0.96 47.63 9.44
CA VAL A 173 0.39 48.16 9.31
C VAL A 173 0.52 49.33 10.26
N VAL A 174 1.27 49.14 11.35
CA VAL A 174 1.68 50.26 12.18
C VAL A 174 2.68 51.02 11.31
N LYS A 175 2.24 52.09 10.64
CA LYS A 175 3.13 53.00 9.92
C LYS A 175 4.21 53.46 10.90
N ALA A 176 5.41 52.90 10.75
CA ALA A 176 6.60 53.42 11.42
C ALA A 176 6.77 54.87 10.95
N GLY A 177 6.58 55.84 11.84
CA GLY A 177 6.86 57.24 11.52
C GLY A 177 5.81 58.29 11.90
N ALA A 178 4.75 57.98 12.65
CA ALA A 178 4.04 59.06 13.33
C ALA A 178 4.87 59.51 14.54
N LYS A 179 5.76 60.49 14.32
CA LYS A 179 6.54 61.16 15.36
C LYS A 179 5.57 61.64 16.45
N ARG A 180 5.54 60.97 17.61
CA ARG A 180 4.77 61.43 18.78
C ARG A 180 5.27 62.83 19.10
N ARG A 181 4.41 63.83 18.96
CA ARG A 181 4.74 65.19 19.41
C ARG A 181 4.69 65.16 20.94
N ALA A 182 5.62 65.84 21.59
CA ALA A 182 5.55 66.05 23.03
C ALA A 182 4.18 66.69 23.34
N GLY A 183 3.34 66.00 24.13
CA GLY A 183 1.98 66.43 24.47
C GLY A 183 0.84 65.50 23.99
N ASP A 184 1.06 64.58 23.05
CA ASP A 184 0.00 63.66 22.58
C ASP A 184 -0.53 62.72 23.69
N GLY A 185 0.35 62.29 24.60
CA GLY A 185 -0.02 61.46 25.75
C GLY A 185 -0.90 62.19 26.76
N GLU A 186 -0.62 63.48 27.00
CA GLU A 186 -1.37 64.35 27.91
C GLU A 186 -2.74 64.70 27.34
N ALA A 187 -2.83 65.03 26.05
CA ALA A 187 -4.09 65.30 25.37
C ALA A 187 -5.02 64.07 25.38
N ALA A 188 -4.47 62.87 25.16
CA ALA A 188 -5.22 61.62 25.22
C ALA A 188 -5.67 61.28 26.66
N ALA A 189 -4.82 61.51 27.67
CA ALA A 189 -5.15 61.32 29.08
C ALA A 189 -6.27 62.26 29.53
N ARG A 190 -6.19 63.55 29.15
CA ARG A 190 -7.20 64.57 29.47
C ARG A 190 -8.55 64.26 28.81
N LYS A 191 -8.56 63.79 27.56
CA LYS A 191 -9.78 63.34 26.86
C LYS A 191 -10.43 62.14 27.56
N LYS A 192 -9.63 61.22 28.09
CA LYS A 192 -10.12 60.07 28.87
C LYS A 192 -10.70 60.50 30.22
N GLN A 193 -10.10 61.47 30.90
CA GLN A 193 -10.62 62.05 32.14
C GLN A 193 -11.93 62.83 31.90
N GLN A 194 -12.02 63.63 30.83
CA GLN A 194 -13.27 64.27 30.43
C GLN A 194 -14.37 63.26 30.13
N GLN A 195 -14.08 62.16 29.42
CA GLN A 195 -15.06 61.11 29.19
C GLN A 195 -15.50 60.41 30.48
N LYS A 196 -14.58 60.21 31.44
CA LYS A 196 -14.94 59.66 32.75
C LYS A 196 -15.88 60.60 33.50
N LEU A 197 -15.56 61.90 33.58
CA LEU A 197 -16.44 62.89 34.20
C LEU A 197 -17.82 62.93 33.53
N ARG A 198 -17.88 62.90 32.19
CA ARG A 198 -19.16 62.87 31.46
C ARG A 198 -19.99 61.61 31.74
N LYS A 199 -19.33 60.49 32.09
CA LYS A 199 -20.01 59.22 32.39
C LYS A 199 -20.35 59.06 33.88
N SER A 200 -19.51 59.54 34.79
CA SER A 200 -19.68 59.37 36.23
C SER A 200 -20.43 60.53 36.87
N GLY A 201 -20.32 61.75 36.34
CA GLY A 201 -20.92 62.97 36.88
C GLY A 201 -20.45 63.36 38.28
N ARG A 202 -19.38 62.74 38.80
CA ARG A 202 -18.93 62.93 40.18
C ARG A 202 -18.06 64.17 40.32
N ILE A 203 -18.23 64.88 41.44
CA ILE A 203 -17.44 66.08 41.80
C ILE A 203 -15.94 65.74 41.90
N GLU A 204 -15.61 64.55 42.39
CA GLU A 204 -14.23 64.05 42.54
C GLU A 204 -13.49 63.93 41.19
N ASP A 205 -14.21 63.52 40.14
CA ASP A 205 -13.66 63.42 38.78
C ASP A 205 -13.47 64.82 38.14
N ALA A 206 -14.28 65.81 38.53
CA ALA A 206 -14.14 67.20 38.10
C ALA A 206 -12.91 67.86 38.75
N LEU A 207 -12.69 67.62 40.04
CA LEU A 207 -11.50 68.09 40.76
C LEU A 207 -10.22 67.48 40.18
N SER A 208 -10.25 66.19 39.86
CA SER A 208 -9.12 65.48 39.25
C SER A 208 -8.72 66.02 37.87
N LEU A 209 -9.68 66.59 37.12
CA LEU A 209 -9.43 67.24 35.82
C LEU A 209 -8.82 68.64 35.98
N MET A 210 -9.11 69.32 37.09
CA MET A 210 -8.71 70.72 37.31
C MET A 210 -7.35 70.86 38.00
N ILE A 211 -6.93 69.87 38.81
CA ILE A 211 -5.71 69.94 39.63
C ILE A 211 -4.45 69.48 38.86
N LYS A 212 -4.60 68.73 37.75
CA LYS A 212 -3.49 68.35 36.87
C LYS A 212 -3.57 69.14 35.55
N PRO A 213 -2.87 70.29 35.41
CA PRO A 213 -2.72 70.95 34.11
C PRO A 213 -2.03 70.03 33.10
#